data_AF-A0A2K8ZAU1-F1
#
_entry.id   AF-A0A2K8ZAU1-F1
#
_cell.length_a   1.000
_cell.length_b   1.000
_cell.length_c   1.000
_cell.angle_alpha   90.00
_cell.angle_beta   90.00
_cell.angle_gamma   90.00
#
_symmetry.space_group_name_H-M   'P 1'
#
loop_
_entity.id
_entity.type
_entity.pdbx_description
1 polymer ?
#
loop_
_entity_poly.entity_id
_entity_poly.type
_entity_poly.pdbx_seq_one_letter_code
_entity_poly.pdbx_strand_id
1 'polypeptide(L)'
;MDYKYLYRALRRAEIEAGYKLIPKGTMEFVAEPRLDLDVFPMVFGSETNAIRHHQWKQNGFTTRGISATPHYERALFYAKRNKVVVRIDTEHFQSLGIRTFDVNESLRERPHEIAVPEDDEIILVYEKDGEFPAQIITDVTHID
;
A
#
# COMPACT_ATOMS: atom_id res chain seq x y z
N MET A 1 11.93 8.66 -2.56
CA MET A 1 11.03 7.87 -3.42
C MET A 1 11.17 8.41 -4.82
N ASP A 2 11.56 7.56 -5.76
CA ASP A 2 12.07 8.02 -7.07
C ASP A 2 11.03 7.93 -8.19
N TYR A 3 9.88 7.34 -7.90
CA TYR A 3 8.78 7.22 -8.87
C TYR A 3 7.90 8.45 -8.84
N LYS A 4 7.76 9.12 -9.99
CA LYS A 4 6.78 10.21 -10.17
C LYS A 4 5.34 9.71 -10.06
N TYR A 5 5.08 8.49 -10.53
CA TYR A 5 3.74 7.91 -10.52
C TYR A 5 3.75 6.52 -9.89
N LEU A 6 2.65 6.21 -9.23
CA LEU A 6 2.28 4.86 -8.82
C LEU A 6 0.95 4.47 -9.46
N TYR A 7 0.68 3.18 -9.47
CA TYR A 7 -0.52 2.59 -10.04
C TYR A 7 -1.17 1.63 -9.03
N ARG A 8 -2.50 1.59 -9.06
CA ARG A 8 -3.27 0.70 -8.21
C ARG A 8 -4.56 0.27 -8.89
N ALA A 9 -4.85 -1.02 -8.83
CA ALA A 9 -6.18 -1.53 -9.13
C ALA A 9 -7.17 -1.16 -8.04
N LEU A 10 -8.29 -0.53 -8.39
CA LEU A 10 -9.29 -0.16 -7.40
C LEU A 10 -10.19 -1.33 -7.01
N ARG A 11 -10.57 -1.33 -5.73
CA ARG A 11 -11.62 -2.19 -5.17
C ARG A 11 -12.99 -1.64 -5.54
N ARG A 12 -14.01 -2.51 -5.51
CA ARG A 12 -15.39 -2.11 -5.77
C ARG A 12 -15.86 -0.93 -4.91
N ALA A 13 -15.57 -0.96 -3.60
CA ALA A 13 -15.92 0.13 -2.69
C ALA A 13 -15.23 1.46 -3.05
N GLU A 14 -13.99 1.41 -3.53
CA GLU A 14 -13.22 2.59 -3.97
C GLU A 14 -13.82 3.19 -5.25
N ILE A 15 -14.30 2.35 -6.16
CA ILE A 15 -14.99 2.74 -7.40
C ILE A 15 -16.35 3.36 -7.07
N GLU A 16 -17.17 2.69 -6.26
CA GLU A 16 -18.50 3.16 -5.84
C GLU A 16 -18.44 4.47 -5.06
N ALA A 17 -17.33 4.74 -4.37
CA ALA A 17 -17.06 6.00 -3.69
C ALA A 17 -16.59 7.14 -4.63
N GLY A 18 -16.55 6.93 -5.95
CA GLY A 18 -16.10 7.92 -6.93
C GLY A 18 -14.59 7.89 -7.15
N TYR A 19 -14.01 6.69 -7.31
CA TYR A 19 -12.59 6.45 -7.60
C TYR A 19 -11.65 6.99 -6.53
N LYS A 20 -11.87 6.65 -5.27
CA LYS A 20 -11.08 7.14 -4.13
C LYS A 20 -10.14 6.08 -3.58
N LEU A 21 -9.00 6.48 -3.01
CA LEU A 21 -8.18 5.55 -2.23
C LEU A 21 -8.68 5.54 -0.78
N ILE A 22 -9.23 4.40 -0.38
CA ILE A 22 -9.79 4.19 0.95
C ILE A 22 -8.97 3.11 1.62
N PRO A 23 -8.48 3.28 2.86
CA PRO A 23 -7.81 2.20 3.57
C PRO A 23 -8.73 1.01 3.86
N LYS A 24 -8.16 -0.12 4.30
CA LYS A 24 -8.97 -1.27 4.76
C LYS A 24 -9.42 -1.15 6.21
N GLY A 25 -8.74 -0.31 7.01
CA GLY A 25 -9.14 0.02 8.37
C GLY A 25 -8.58 1.35 8.82
N THR A 26 -8.92 1.73 10.05
CA THR A 26 -8.56 3.03 10.63
C THR A 26 -7.43 2.92 11.66
N MET A 27 -6.94 1.70 11.94
CA MET A 27 -5.84 1.50 12.86
C MET A 27 -4.54 2.08 12.31
N GLU A 28 -3.71 2.63 13.21
CA GLU A 28 -2.37 3.12 12.88
C GLU A 28 -1.56 2.04 12.15
N PHE A 29 -0.64 2.48 11.31
CA PHE A 29 0.21 1.58 10.53
C PHE A 29 1.41 1.09 11.36
N VAL A 30 1.13 0.47 12.50
CA VAL A 30 2.09 -0.14 13.41
C VAL A 30 1.62 -1.54 13.79
N ALA A 31 2.56 -2.45 14.06
CA ALA A 31 2.23 -3.78 14.55
C ALA A 31 3.20 -4.26 15.63
N GLU A 32 2.69 -5.17 16.45
CA GLU A 32 3.50 -5.94 17.38
C GLU A 32 4.33 -7.02 16.66
N PRO A 33 5.45 -7.47 17.23
CA PRO A 33 6.21 -8.56 16.67
C PRO A 33 5.40 -9.86 16.72
N ARG A 34 5.55 -10.69 15.69
CA ARG A 34 5.01 -12.06 15.63
C ARG A 34 5.85 -12.95 16.52
N LEU A 35 5.40 -13.23 17.73
CA LEU A 35 6.17 -13.97 18.74
C LEU A 35 6.66 -15.36 18.28
N ASP A 36 6.04 -15.94 17.25
CA ASP A 36 6.39 -17.22 16.65
C ASP A 36 7.41 -17.14 15.49
N LEU A 37 7.67 -15.94 14.95
CA LEU A 37 8.48 -15.71 13.75
C LEU A 37 9.58 -14.65 13.93
N ASP A 38 9.39 -13.74 14.87
CA ASP A 38 10.21 -12.55 15.02
C ASP A 38 11.27 -12.80 16.09
N VAL A 39 12.52 -12.92 15.64
CA VAL A 39 13.70 -13.07 16.50
C VAL A 39 14.22 -11.70 17.00
N PHE A 40 14.84 -11.72 18.17
CA PHE A 40 15.37 -10.55 18.88
C PHE A 40 16.34 -9.69 18.04
N PRO A 41 16.38 -8.35 18.26
CA PRO A 41 15.57 -7.61 19.23
C PRO A 41 14.12 -7.39 18.77
N MET A 42 13.18 -7.70 19.66
CA MET A 42 11.75 -7.43 19.43
C MET A 42 11.46 -5.95 19.62
N VAL A 43 11.03 -5.28 18.55
CA VAL A 43 10.53 -3.91 18.61
C VAL A 43 9.01 -3.98 18.61
N PHE A 44 8.40 -3.48 19.68
CA PHE A 44 6.94 -3.42 19.84
C PHE A 44 6.37 -2.19 19.11
N GLY A 45 5.15 -2.31 18.57
CA GLY A 45 4.46 -1.22 17.88
C GLY A 45 5.25 -0.54 16.75
N SER A 46 5.85 -1.30 15.83
CA SER A 46 6.69 -0.75 14.76
C SER A 46 6.06 -0.83 13.37
N GLU A 47 6.45 0.10 12.50
CA GLU A 47 6.05 0.15 11.10
C GLU A 47 6.68 -0.99 10.30
N THR A 48 7.91 -1.39 10.64
CA THR A 48 8.56 -2.57 10.05
C THR A 48 7.73 -3.82 10.30
N ASN A 49 7.21 -4.00 11.53
CA ASN A 49 6.30 -5.11 11.80
C ASN A 49 4.99 -4.95 11.03
N ALA A 50 4.45 -3.73 10.91
CA ALA A 50 3.25 -3.47 10.13
C ALA A 50 3.43 -3.88 8.66
N ILE A 51 4.56 -3.55 8.04
CA ILE A 51 4.92 -3.98 6.68
C ILE A 51 4.96 -5.50 6.62
N ARG A 52 5.65 -6.16 7.56
CA ARG A 52 5.75 -7.64 7.60
C ARG A 52 4.39 -8.30 7.77
N HIS A 53 3.52 -7.76 8.62
CA HIS A 53 2.13 -8.20 8.78
C HIS A 53 1.30 -7.98 7.52
N HIS A 54 1.50 -6.84 6.84
CA HIS A 54 0.83 -6.52 5.59
C HIS A 54 1.19 -7.51 4.48
N GLN A 55 2.46 -7.94 4.43
CA GLN A 55 2.95 -8.99 3.53
C GLN A 55 2.48 -10.39 3.96
N TRP A 56 2.40 -10.67 5.26
CA TRP A 56 2.14 -12.00 5.78
C TRP A 56 0.71 -12.48 5.52
N LYS A 57 0.60 -13.60 4.79
CA LYS A 57 -0.64 -14.31 4.44
C LYS A 57 -1.68 -13.49 3.65
N GLN A 58 -1.39 -12.24 3.24
CA GLN A 58 -2.31 -11.30 2.55
C GLN A 58 -3.71 -11.17 3.19
N ASN A 59 -3.87 -11.68 4.42
CA ASN A 59 -5.17 -11.91 5.03
C ASN A 59 -5.50 -10.73 5.95
N GLY A 60 -5.81 -9.60 5.30
CA GLY A 60 -6.58 -8.53 5.94
C GLY A 60 -5.91 -7.85 7.13
N PHE A 61 -4.63 -7.46 7.01
CA PHE A 61 -4.11 -6.44 7.92
C PHE A 61 -4.89 -5.13 7.67
N THR A 62 -5.84 -4.86 8.56
CA THR A 62 -6.85 -3.78 8.42
C THR A 62 -6.32 -2.50 9.03
N THR A 63 -5.24 -1.98 8.45
CA THR A 63 -4.64 -0.71 8.84
C THR A 63 -4.92 0.38 7.81
N ARG A 64 -4.41 1.58 8.10
CA ARG A 64 -4.42 2.74 7.21
C ARG A 64 -3.56 2.56 5.94
N GLY A 65 -2.83 1.45 5.80
CA GLY A 65 -1.95 1.17 4.66
C GLY A 65 -2.68 0.79 3.37
N ILE A 66 -2.27 1.38 2.25
CA ILE A 66 -2.77 1.07 0.91
C ILE A 66 -1.59 0.70 0.00
N SER A 67 -1.64 -0.49 -0.60
CA SER A 67 -0.65 -0.95 -1.58
C SER A 67 -0.77 -0.24 -2.92
N ALA A 68 0.35 0.19 -3.48
CA ALA A 68 0.46 0.64 -4.86
C ALA A 68 1.79 0.14 -5.44
N THR A 69 1.96 0.24 -6.76
CA THR A 69 3.15 -0.26 -7.46
C THR A 69 3.61 0.77 -8.49
N PRO A 70 4.91 0.93 -8.75
CA PRO A 70 5.39 1.75 -9.86
C PRO A 70 5.10 1.12 -11.24
N HIS A 71 4.72 -0.16 -11.28
CA HIS A 71 4.55 -0.92 -12.52
C HIS A 71 3.07 -0.99 -12.93
N TYR A 72 2.73 -0.34 -14.03
CA TYR A 72 1.36 -0.32 -14.55
C TYR A 72 0.85 -1.73 -14.88
N GLU A 73 1.71 -2.59 -15.43
CA GLU A 73 1.37 -3.98 -15.79
C GLU A 73 1.00 -4.81 -14.55
N ARG A 74 1.63 -4.54 -13.41
CA ARG A 74 1.27 -5.17 -12.13
C ARG A 74 -0.09 -4.68 -11.64
N ALA A 75 -0.38 -3.38 -11.76
CA ALA A 75 -1.71 -2.86 -11.45
C ALA A 75 -2.79 -3.48 -12.37
N LEU A 76 -2.52 -3.65 -13.66
CA LEU A 76 -3.42 -4.35 -14.60
C LEU A 76 -3.67 -5.80 -14.16
N PHE A 77 -2.62 -6.52 -13.73
CA PHE A 77 -2.76 -7.88 -13.22
C PHE A 77 -3.75 -7.98 -12.04
N TYR A 78 -3.76 -6.98 -11.15
CA TYR A 78 -4.70 -6.93 -10.02
C TYR A 78 -6.09 -6.40 -10.40
N ALA A 79 -6.20 -5.63 -11.49
CA ALA A 79 -7.46 -5.07 -11.96
C ALA A 79 -8.36 -6.07 -12.71
N LYS A 80 -7.98 -7.35 -12.83
CA LYS A 80 -8.73 -8.40 -13.56
C LYS A 80 -10.23 -8.43 -13.29
N ARG A 81 -10.65 -8.18 -12.04
CA ARG A 81 -12.07 -8.26 -11.63
C ARG A 81 -12.83 -6.94 -11.81
N ASN A 82 -12.26 -5.83 -11.34
CA ASN A 82 -12.97 -4.55 -11.28
C ASN A 82 -12.65 -3.64 -12.46
N LYS A 83 -11.63 -3.98 -13.25
CA LYS A 83 -11.29 -3.34 -14.52
C LYS A 83 -11.03 -1.83 -14.41
N VAL A 84 -10.56 -1.38 -13.25
CA VAL A 84 -10.21 0.03 -12.99
C VAL A 84 -8.83 0.10 -12.36
N VAL A 85 -7.94 0.88 -12.99
CA VAL A 85 -6.63 1.26 -12.45
C VAL A 85 -6.58 2.77 -12.32
N VAL A 86 -5.97 3.25 -11.26
CA VAL A 86 -5.67 4.68 -11.08
C VAL A 86 -4.19 4.94 -11.19
N ARG A 87 -3.84 6.10 -11.73
CA ARG A 87 -2.50 6.69 -11.63
C ARG A 87 -2.47 7.68 -10.47
N ILE A 88 -1.49 7.52 -9.61
CA ILE A 88 -1.29 8.29 -8.40
C ILE A 88 -0.01 9.12 -8.56
N ASP A 89 -0.09 10.43 -8.39
CA ASP A 89 1.06 11.34 -8.43
C ASP A 89 1.68 11.50 -7.05
N THR A 90 2.99 11.30 -6.98
CA THR A 90 3.76 11.28 -5.73
C THR A 90 4.31 12.65 -5.35
N GLU A 91 4.27 13.64 -6.26
CA GLU A 91 4.91 14.96 -6.12
C GLU A 91 4.49 15.68 -4.83
N HIS A 92 3.24 15.48 -4.39
CA HIS A 92 2.66 16.18 -3.24
C HIS A 92 2.48 15.30 -2.00
N PHE A 93 2.99 14.07 -1.98
CA PHE A 93 2.79 13.18 -0.84
C PHE A 93 3.27 13.80 0.47
N GLN A 94 4.48 14.35 0.49
CA GLN A 94 5.06 14.94 1.69
C GLN A 94 4.25 16.14 2.20
N SER A 95 3.85 17.06 1.32
CA SER A 95 3.06 18.23 1.71
C SER A 95 1.64 17.87 2.16
N LEU A 96 1.13 16.73 1.71
CA LEU A 96 -0.16 16.20 2.11
C LEU A 96 -0.10 15.34 3.37
N GLY A 97 1.08 15.00 3.90
CA GLY A 97 1.22 14.10 5.05
C GLY A 97 0.96 12.64 4.69
N ILE A 98 1.28 12.24 3.46
CA ILE A 98 1.28 10.86 3.01
C ILE A 98 2.70 10.32 3.15
N ARG A 99 2.85 9.26 3.95
CA ARG A 99 4.11 8.54 4.11
C ARG A 99 4.11 7.31 3.22
N THR A 100 5.29 6.91 2.77
CA THR A 100 5.47 5.77 1.88
C THR A 100 6.51 4.81 2.43
N PHE A 101 6.27 3.52 2.22
CA PHE A 101 7.20 2.46 2.56
C PHE A 101 7.41 1.58 1.35
N ASP A 102 8.64 1.58 0.83
CA ASP A 102 9.06 0.60 -0.17
C ASP A 102 9.25 -0.74 0.54
N VAL A 103 8.46 -1.74 0.17
CA VAL A 103 8.47 -3.06 0.81
C VAL A 103 9.80 -3.79 0.56
N ASN A 104 10.33 -3.70 -0.66
CA ASN A 104 11.59 -4.35 -1.03
C ASN A 104 12.78 -3.71 -0.31
N GLU A 105 12.78 -2.40 -0.15
CA GLU A 105 13.78 -1.69 0.65
C GLU A 105 13.62 -2.01 2.14
N SER A 106 12.41 -1.91 2.68
CA SER A 106 12.11 -2.08 4.11
C SER A 106 12.40 -3.50 4.60
N LEU A 107 12.25 -4.50 3.73
CA LEU A 107 12.50 -5.91 4.02
C LEU A 107 13.73 -6.48 3.30
N ARG A 108 14.69 -5.62 2.93
CA ARG A 108 15.91 -6.01 2.21
C ARG A 108 16.69 -7.15 2.89
N GLU A 109 16.77 -7.13 4.22
CA GLU A 109 17.45 -8.17 5.01
C GLU A 109 16.59 -9.44 5.21
N ARG A 110 15.31 -9.40 4.82
CA ARG A 110 14.34 -10.50 4.95
C ARG A 110 13.47 -10.65 3.70
N PRO A 111 14.06 -10.82 2.50
CA PRO A 111 13.30 -10.80 1.24
C PRO A 111 12.32 -11.97 1.11
N HIS A 112 12.57 -13.08 1.83
CA HIS A 112 11.67 -14.24 1.90
C HIS A 112 10.33 -13.94 2.60
N GLU A 113 10.21 -12.82 3.30
CA GLU A 113 8.96 -12.38 3.93
C GLU A 113 8.07 -11.53 3.00
N ILE A 114 8.57 -11.16 1.83
CA ILE A 114 7.84 -10.35 0.85
C ILE A 114 6.91 -11.28 0.06
N ALA A 115 5.62 -10.95 0.02
CA ALA A 115 4.61 -11.84 -0.57
C ALA A 115 4.80 -12.00 -2.07
N VAL A 116 5.11 -10.89 -2.75
CA VAL A 116 5.30 -10.83 -4.21
C VAL A 116 6.38 -9.77 -4.51
N PRO A 117 7.67 -10.13 -4.51
CA PRO A 117 8.75 -9.18 -4.73
C PRO A 117 8.64 -8.40 -6.05
N GLU A 118 8.08 -9.02 -7.09
CA GLU A 118 7.91 -8.43 -8.42
C GLU A 118 6.85 -7.31 -8.47
N ASP A 119 6.09 -7.11 -7.40
CA ASP A 119 5.17 -5.98 -7.31
C ASP A 119 5.89 -4.65 -7.08
N ASP A 120 7.14 -4.66 -6.58
CA ASP A 120 7.82 -3.45 -6.08
C ASP A 120 6.83 -2.61 -5.24
N GLU A 121 6.17 -3.28 -4.29
CA GLU A 121 5.05 -2.68 -3.56
C GLU A 121 5.52 -1.46 -2.76
N ILE A 122 4.80 -0.35 -2.95
CA ILE A 122 4.89 0.85 -2.15
C ILE A 122 3.62 0.95 -1.31
N ILE A 123 3.77 0.87 0.01
CA ILE A 123 2.66 1.05 0.94
C ILE A 123 2.50 2.54 1.23
N LEU A 124 1.31 3.07 0.97
CA LEU A 124 0.92 4.45 1.23
C LEU A 124 0.19 4.51 2.58
N VAL A 125 0.57 5.45 3.45
CA VAL A 125 -0.09 5.69 4.74
C VAL A 125 -0.46 7.16 4.83
N TYR A 126 -1.75 7.42 5.02
CA TYR A 126 -2.26 8.77 5.27
C TYR A 126 -2.52 8.94 6.77
N GLU A 127 -1.91 9.97 7.37
CA GLU A 127 -1.98 10.16 8.83
C GLU A 127 -3.36 10.63 9.32
N LYS A 128 -4.15 11.23 8.43
CA LYS A 128 -5.52 11.64 8.75
C LYS A 128 -6.49 10.48 8.61
N ASP A 129 -7.54 10.50 9.41
CA ASP A 129 -8.63 9.52 9.30
C ASP A 129 -9.35 9.66 7.97
N GLY A 130 -9.64 8.52 7.34
CA GLY A 130 -10.51 8.42 6.17
C GLY A 130 -9.77 8.19 4.86
N GLU A 131 -10.33 8.78 3.80
CA GLU A 131 -9.85 8.66 2.42
C GLU A 131 -8.61 9.52 2.17
N PHE A 132 -7.76 9.07 1.24
CA PHE A 132 -6.64 9.89 0.78
C PHE A 132 -7.18 11.10 -0.02
N PRO A 133 -6.43 12.21 -0.07
CA PRO A 133 -6.81 13.38 -0.85
C PRO A 133 -7.03 13.02 -2.32
N ALA A 134 -8.23 13.24 -2.85
CA ALA A 134 -8.60 12.85 -4.22
C ALA A 134 -7.64 13.42 -5.30
N GLN A 135 -7.06 14.59 -5.05
CA GLN A 135 -6.12 15.28 -5.93
C GLN A 135 -4.83 14.51 -6.24
N ILE A 136 -4.48 13.46 -5.49
CA ILE A 136 -3.32 12.62 -5.81
C ILE A 136 -3.62 11.65 -6.96
N ILE A 137 -4.90 11.38 -7.26
CA ILE A 137 -5.29 10.58 -8.42
C ILE A 137 -5.32 11.49 -9.63
N THR A 138 -4.41 11.25 -10.58
CA THR A 138 -4.29 12.07 -11.80
C THR A 138 -4.89 11.43 -13.03
N ASP A 139 -5.22 10.13 -12.96
CA ASP A 139 -5.89 9.42 -14.05
C ASP A 139 -6.66 8.22 -13.52
N VAL A 140 -7.79 7.90 -14.18
CA VAL A 140 -8.59 6.70 -13.96
C VAL A 140 -8.74 6.00 -15.31
N THR A 141 -8.16 4.81 -15.42
CA THR A 141 -8.22 4.00 -16.64
C THR A 141 -9.17 2.82 -16.44
N HIS A 142 -10.16 2.69 -17.33
CA HIS A 142 -11.03 1.52 -17.43
C HIS A 142 -10.42 0.51 -18.41
N ILE A 143 -10.38 -0.75 -18.02
CA ILE A 143 -9.81 -1.84 -18.82
C ILE A 143 -10.96 -2.59 -19.50
N ASP A 144 -10.84 -2.84 -20.80
CA ASP A 144 -11.81 -3.65 -21.56
C ASP A 144 -11.79 -5.14 -21.16
#